data_AF-A0A9C9KUS0-F1
#
_entry.id   AF-A0A9C9KUS0-F1
#
_cell.length_a   1.000
_cell.length_b   1.000
_cell.length_c   1.000
_cell.angle_alpha   90.00
_cell.angle_beta   90.00
_cell.angle_gamma   90.00
#
_symmetry.space_group_name_H-M   'P 1'
#
loop_
_entity.id
_entity.type
_entity.pdbx_description
1 polymer ?
#
loop_
_entity_poly.entity_id
_entity_poly.type
_entity_poly.pdbx_seq_one_letter_code
_entity_poly.pdbx_strand_id
1 'polypeptide(L)'
;DEAGTVNVTRTPYVVVSSEERDTESVVCLRRLDLEAPDGFTELLEALIERHRNRYKLDVDDEYQSILSWYYERCYAQSATQIPFFVEQDKDGLCAQAVAMSEGNAHLARFFCTDADNYNFTPLCLPQRLQQLAQGQSFVMAMFRRRGEQDQCMRIHSSADFEHTSPAAFQEILRYTLEQSEHCIVKMHVSSVPAASVSDRKVDEASHRLQYKSEAQMGELRGRLKKLHYVGYVVDVTQDFQILKVDSGTRGSGLAAWVGTEYRSLEDGKVKEKVTLSDRQLRPELIRFGYVERRREDRYLAETKIDVHIGNGAFEGMSKDISTRGMRVQLQKRVDIKQGATVKIGLVSLQQKKSATNLMDIPYRVVHTLDEDEGTVLMLERILGGKREGLKEFFVELITKNQHKLGVDIGDIWGAAASRIYEALLAANTPTIPFFLARNNEGGAHLQFVGVPEAGNPLVSYFSNASGADFRCLNEHRIVSALYDAVQILLRQSRNTSDNPTPFELEMYLYKELDELTGETFIHAATELDFATDARREAFLMKLTEYADWRCIKIVSTFTRSLDEKALDKMIDSVRCQSKHRAIKLSDLAHSLVGYGEMIDITGEWTLLRAVGRAG
;
A
#
# COMPACT_ATOMS: atom_id res chain seq x y z
N ASP A 1 -25.90 -41.98 10.67
CA ASP A 1 -26.65 -41.31 11.77
C ASP A 1 -27.23 -42.38 12.70
N GLU A 2 -27.88 -42.00 13.81
CA GLU A 2 -28.50 -42.97 14.75
C GLU A 2 -29.61 -43.81 14.08
N ALA A 3 -30.13 -43.36 12.93
CA ALA A 3 -31.10 -44.06 12.08
C ALA A 3 -30.46 -44.98 11.02
N GLY A 4 -29.12 -45.03 10.90
CA GLY A 4 -28.41 -45.89 9.94
C GLY A 4 -28.57 -45.50 8.46
N THR A 5 -29.05 -44.29 8.17
CA THR A 5 -29.40 -43.82 6.81
C THR A 5 -28.19 -43.33 6.02
N VAL A 6 -27.18 -42.79 6.71
CA VAL A 6 -25.90 -42.37 6.11
C VAL A 6 -24.76 -43.20 6.70
N ASN A 7 -24.05 -43.95 5.85
CA ASN A 7 -22.90 -44.76 6.26
C ASN A 7 -21.59 -43.97 6.21
N VAL A 8 -21.12 -43.56 7.39
CA VAL A 8 -19.89 -42.75 7.55
C VAL A 8 -18.67 -43.56 8.00
N THR A 9 -18.77 -44.89 8.09
CA THR A 9 -17.76 -45.73 8.78
C THR A 9 -16.41 -45.81 8.08
N ARG A 10 -16.29 -45.33 6.82
CA ARG A 10 -15.04 -45.33 6.04
C ARG A 10 -14.96 -44.13 5.08
N THR A 11 -15.47 -42.97 5.49
CA THR A 11 -15.40 -41.78 4.64
C THR A 11 -13.93 -41.41 4.38
N PRO A 12 -13.49 -41.29 3.12
CA PRO A 12 -12.10 -41.01 2.80
C PRO A 12 -11.75 -39.54 3.10
N TYR A 13 -10.60 -39.35 3.75
CA TYR A 13 -9.99 -38.05 3.99
C TYR A 13 -8.55 -38.05 3.47
N VAL A 14 -8.08 -36.86 3.09
CA VAL A 14 -6.68 -36.56 2.80
C VAL A 14 -6.10 -35.84 4.00
N VAL A 15 -4.93 -36.28 4.45
CA VAL A 15 -4.14 -35.54 5.44
C VAL A 15 -3.61 -34.28 4.77
N VAL A 16 -4.00 -33.12 5.30
CA VAL A 16 -3.55 -31.81 4.82
C VAL A 16 -2.28 -31.39 5.57
N SER A 17 -2.22 -31.68 6.87
CA SER A 17 -1.04 -31.50 7.71
C SER A 17 -1.11 -32.41 8.92
N SER A 18 0.03 -32.63 9.56
CA SER A 18 0.15 -33.34 10.84
C SER A 18 1.14 -32.61 11.73
N GLU A 19 0.76 -32.39 12.98
CA GLU A 19 1.59 -31.81 14.03
C GLU A 19 1.81 -32.87 15.11
N GLU A 20 3.06 -33.09 15.49
CA GLU A 20 3.41 -33.96 16.61
C GLU A 20 3.59 -33.10 17.86
N ARG A 21 2.85 -33.42 18.92
CA ARG A 21 2.92 -32.79 20.24
C ARG A 21 3.42 -33.83 21.24
N ASP A 22 3.92 -33.36 22.38
CA ASP A 22 4.55 -34.19 23.42
C ASP A 22 3.78 -35.46 23.80
N THR A 23 2.45 -35.45 23.75
CA THR A 23 1.59 -36.59 24.10
C THR A 23 0.61 -37.03 23.03
N GLU A 24 0.54 -36.33 21.89
CA GLU A 24 -0.49 -36.56 20.88
C GLU A 24 -0.04 -36.14 19.48
N SER A 25 -0.61 -36.76 18.45
CA SER A 25 -0.47 -36.28 17.08
C SER A 25 -1.79 -35.64 16.65
N VAL A 26 -1.72 -34.38 16.22
CA VAL A 26 -2.85 -33.68 15.63
C VAL A 26 -2.78 -33.83 14.13
N VAL A 27 -3.84 -34.37 13.52
CA VAL A 27 -3.92 -34.58 12.07
C VAL A 27 -5.04 -33.72 11.51
N CYS A 28 -4.71 -32.82 10.59
CA CYS A 28 -5.69 -32.00 9.87
C CYS A 28 -6.16 -32.75 8.63
N LEU A 29 -7.46 -32.98 8.53
CA LEU A 29 -8.06 -33.83 7.50
C LEU A 29 -8.99 -33.02 6.60
N ARG A 30 -8.92 -33.23 5.30
CA ARG A 30 -9.88 -32.73 4.32
C ARG A 30 -10.63 -33.89 3.69
N ARG A 31 -11.96 -33.80 3.61
CA ARG A 31 -12.77 -34.80 2.91
C ARG A 31 -12.28 -34.93 1.47
N LEU A 32 -12.07 -36.16 1.01
CA LEU A 32 -11.64 -36.42 -0.35
C LEU A 32 -12.76 -36.07 -1.35
N ASP A 33 -13.99 -36.40 -0.98
CA ASP A 33 -15.21 -36.14 -1.73
C ASP A 33 -16.26 -35.50 -0.80
N LEU A 34 -16.80 -34.36 -1.23
CA LEU A 34 -17.82 -33.63 -0.48
C LEU A 34 -19.23 -34.16 -0.74
N GLU A 35 -19.43 -34.84 -1.88
CA GLU A 35 -20.71 -35.43 -2.26
C GLU A 35 -20.85 -36.85 -1.70
N ALA A 36 -19.74 -37.55 -1.46
CA ALA A 36 -19.74 -38.90 -0.90
C ALA A 36 -19.35 -38.94 0.61
N PRO A 37 -19.96 -39.85 1.40
CA PRO A 37 -21.15 -40.62 1.08
C PRO A 37 -22.41 -39.72 1.04
N ASP A 38 -23.37 -40.07 0.18
CA ASP A 38 -24.61 -39.32 -0.01
C ASP A 38 -25.30 -39.02 1.34
N GLY A 39 -25.72 -37.77 1.52
CA GLY A 39 -26.39 -37.31 2.75
C GLY A 39 -25.43 -36.97 3.91
N PHE A 40 -24.11 -37.16 3.77
CA PHE A 40 -23.16 -36.87 4.84
C PHE A 40 -22.98 -35.38 5.10
N THR A 41 -23.00 -34.55 4.06
CA THR A 41 -22.89 -33.10 4.20
C THR A 41 -24.11 -32.55 4.94
N GLU A 42 -25.31 -32.95 4.55
CA GLU A 42 -26.57 -32.57 5.18
C GLU A 42 -26.63 -33.06 6.63
N LEU A 43 -26.12 -34.27 6.90
CA LEU A 43 -26.01 -34.80 8.25
C LEU A 43 -25.08 -33.93 9.12
N LEU A 44 -23.91 -33.54 8.60
CA LEU A 44 -22.97 -32.66 9.30
C LEU A 44 -23.58 -31.28 9.54
N GLU A 45 -24.20 -30.67 8.53
CA GLU A 45 -24.87 -29.38 8.64
C GLU A 45 -25.98 -29.42 9.70
N ALA A 46 -26.83 -30.44 9.69
CA ALA A 46 -27.88 -30.63 10.68
C ALA A 46 -27.31 -30.83 12.10
N LEU A 47 -26.20 -31.55 12.23
CA LEU A 47 -25.52 -31.76 13.52
C LEU A 47 -24.90 -30.45 14.01
N ILE A 48 -24.21 -29.71 13.15
CA ILE A 48 -23.65 -28.40 13.47
C ILE A 48 -24.77 -27.45 13.88
N GLU A 49 -25.84 -27.33 13.10
CA GLU A 49 -26.95 -26.41 13.41
C GLU A 49 -27.64 -26.78 14.73
N ARG A 50 -27.85 -28.06 15.00
CA ARG A 50 -28.44 -28.55 16.26
C ARG A 50 -27.58 -28.20 17.47
N HIS A 51 -26.25 -28.18 17.30
CA HIS A 51 -25.31 -28.01 18.39
C HIS A 51 -24.54 -26.68 18.38
N ARG A 52 -24.81 -25.78 17.44
CA ARG A 52 -24.12 -24.48 17.29
C ARG A 52 -24.18 -23.58 18.52
N ASN A 53 -25.21 -23.75 19.34
CA ASN A 53 -25.39 -23.00 20.59
C ASN A 53 -24.71 -23.68 21.79
N ARG A 54 -24.29 -24.95 21.66
CA ARG A 54 -23.61 -25.73 22.71
C ARG A 54 -22.10 -25.80 22.52
N TYR A 55 -21.62 -25.77 21.28
CA TYR A 55 -20.18 -25.82 20.97
C TYR A 55 -19.69 -24.48 20.43
N LYS A 56 -18.49 -24.08 20.82
CA LYS A 56 -17.85 -22.87 20.29
C LYS A 56 -17.36 -23.16 18.88
N LEU A 57 -17.67 -22.28 17.94
CA LEU A 57 -17.05 -22.29 16.62
C LEU A 57 -15.54 -22.07 16.81
N ASP A 58 -14.71 -22.82 16.10
CA ASP A 58 -13.30 -22.46 16.01
C ASP A 58 -13.17 -21.25 15.09
N VAL A 59 -12.69 -20.15 15.66
CA VAL A 59 -12.60 -18.86 14.98
C VAL A 59 -11.13 -18.53 14.70
N ASP A 60 -10.23 -19.53 14.73
CA ASP A 60 -8.78 -19.29 14.61
C ASP A 60 -8.41 -18.85 13.22
N ASP A 61 -8.94 -19.52 12.20
CA ASP A 61 -8.78 -19.10 10.81
C ASP A 61 -9.21 -17.64 10.61
N GLU A 62 -10.40 -17.28 11.09
CA GLU A 62 -10.93 -15.91 10.96
C GLU A 62 -10.09 -14.90 11.75
N TYR A 63 -9.68 -15.25 12.98
CA TYR A 63 -8.83 -14.40 13.80
C TYR A 63 -7.45 -14.18 13.17
N GLN A 64 -6.80 -15.24 12.68
CA GLN A 64 -5.50 -15.16 12.00
C GLN A 64 -5.62 -14.39 10.69
N SER A 65 -6.71 -14.58 9.93
CA SER A 65 -6.99 -13.83 8.71
C SER A 65 -7.10 -12.33 9.01
N ILE A 66 -7.91 -11.95 10.01
CA ILE A 66 -8.07 -10.54 10.42
C ILE A 66 -6.78 -9.97 10.98
N LEU A 67 -5.99 -10.77 11.71
CA LEU A 67 -4.70 -10.36 12.23
C LEU A 67 -3.69 -10.12 11.09
N SER A 68 -3.63 -11.01 10.10
CA SER A 68 -2.83 -10.82 8.88
C SER A 68 -3.24 -9.54 8.17
N TRP A 69 -4.54 -9.36 7.93
CA TRP A 69 -5.09 -8.14 7.35
C TRP A 69 -4.68 -6.88 8.12
N TYR A 70 -4.69 -6.92 9.46
CA TYR A 70 -4.27 -5.79 10.28
C TYR A 70 -2.80 -5.42 10.03
N TYR A 71 -1.88 -6.40 10.09
CA TYR A 71 -0.45 -6.14 9.90
C TYR A 71 -0.09 -5.79 8.45
N GLU A 72 -0.73 -6.41 7.45
CA GLU A 72 -0.55 -6.06 6.04
C GLU A 72 -0.86 -4.58 5.81
N ARG A 73 -1.93 -4.08 6.43
CA ARG A 73 -2.32 -2.67 6.32
C ARG A 73 -1.42 -1.74 7.12
N CYS A 74 -0.97 -2.16 8.30
CA CYS A 74 0.02 -1.40 9.07
C CYS A 74 1.33 -1.26 8.29
N TYR A 75 1.80 -2.35 7.68
CA TYR A 75 2.97 -2.35 6.81
C TYR A 75 2.76 -1.40 5.62
N ALA A 76 1.69 -1.57 4.85
CA ALA A 76 1.43 -0.76 3.67
C ALA A 76 1.33 0.75 3.96
N GLN A 77 0.75 1.13 5.10
CA GLN A 77 0.64 2.54 5.49
C GLN A 77 1.95 3.12 6.03
N SER A 78 2.83 2.28 6.59
CA SER A 78 4.08 2.70 7.23
C SER A 78 5.29 2.63 6.29
N ALA A 79 5.25 1.75 5.28
CA ALA A 79 6.30 1.55 4.29
C ALA A 79 6.75 2.89 3.68
N THR A 80 8.07 3.12 3.66
CA THR A 80 8.69 4.35 3.14
C THR A 80 8.96 4.29 1.63
N GLN A 81 9.00 3.09 1.08
CA GLN A 81 9.11 2.84 -0.36
C GLN A 81 7.78 3.10 -1.09
N ILE A 82 7.87 3.47 -2.38
CA ILE A 82 6.70 3.56 -3.26
C ILE A 82 6.59 2.26 -4.06
N PRO A 83 5.55 1.44 -3.84
CA PRO A 83 5.26 0.33 -4.71
C PRO A 83 4.50 0.81 -5.95
N PHE A 84 4.86 0.25 -7.10
CA PHE A 84 4.14 0.42 -8.35
C PHE A 84 3.91 -0.95 -9.00
N PHE A 85 2.78 -1.07 -9.68
CA PHE A 85 2.23 -2.34 -10.13
C PHE A 85 2.24 -2.34 -11.65
N VAL A 86 2.94 -3.32 -12.23
CA VAL A 86 3.15 -3.38 -13.68
C VAL A 86 2.33 -4.51 -14.25
N GLU A 87 1.51 -4.20 -15.23
CA GLU A 87 0.77 -5.16 -16.02
C GLU A 87 1.52 -5.52 -17.30
N GLN A 88 1.29 -6.73 -17.80
CA GLN A 88 1.72 -7.16 -19.12
C GLN A 88 0.49 -7.44 -19.99
N ASP A 89 0.40 -6.75 -21.12
CA ASP A 89 -0.62 -7.00 -22.15
C ASP A 89 0.05 -7.22 -23.51
N LYS A 90 -0.74 -7.39 -24.58
CA LYS A 90 -0.25 -7.55 -25.96
C LYS A 90 0.66 -6.40 -26.42
N ASP A 91 0.43 -5.21 -25.89
CA ASP A 91 1.18 -3.99 -26.23
C ASP A 91 2.49 -3.83 -25.42
N GLY A 92 2.81 -4.79 -24.55
CA GLY A 92 4.01 -4.80 -23.71
C GLY A 92 3.72 -4.53 -22.23
N LEU A 93 4.74 -4.04 -21.53
CA LEU A 93 4.67 -3.70 -20.10
C LEU A 93 4.12 -2.29 -19.90
N CYS A 94 3.28 -2.12 -18.88
CA CYS A 94 2.70 -0.84 -18.52
C CYS A 94 2.58 -0.72 -16.99
N ALA A 95 2.94 0.43 -16.42
CA ALA A 95 2.62 0.72 -15.03
C ALA A 95 1.10 0.93 -14.90
N GLN A 96 0.39 0.00 -14.25
CA GLN A 96 -1.06 0.12 -14.05
C GLN A 96 -1.39 1.07 -12.90
N ALA A 97 -0.57 1.07 -11.84
CA ALA A 97 -0.84 1.81 -10.62
C ALA A 97 0.44 2.14 -9.85
N VAL A 98 0.39 3.23 -9.09
CA VAL A 98 1.41 3.64 -8.11
C VAL A 98 0.70 3.88 -6.79
N ALA A 99 1.22 3.29 -5.71
CA ALA A 99 0.59 3.41 -4.40
C ALA A 99 1.30 4.41 -3.49
N MET A 100 0.49 5.28 -2.87
CA MET A 100 0.93 6.31 -1.94
C MET A 100 0.33 6.05 -0.57
N SER A 101 1.11 6.29 0.47
CA SER A 101 0.75 6.15 1.88
C SER A 101 1.31 7.33 2.68
N GLU A 102 0.98 7.37 3.97
CA GLU A 102 1.59 8.34 4.89
C GLU A 102 3.09 8.06 5.10
N GLY A 103 3.49 6.78 5.08
CA GLY A 103 4.90 6.35 5.16
C GLY A 103 5.76 6.86 4.02
N ASN A 104 5.28 6.74 2.77
CA ASN A 104 6.04 7.11 1.58
C ASN A 104 5.73 8.51 1.02
N ALA A 105 4.91 9.31 1.73
CA ALA A 105 4.46 10.62 1.29
C ALA A 105 5.61 11.60 0.93
N HIS A 106 6.74 11.51 1.64
CA HIS A 106 7.93 12.32 1.35
C HIS A 106 8.47 12.04 -0.06
N LEU A 107 8.70 10.77 -0.38
CA LEU A 107 9.18 10.35 -1.70
C LEU A 107 8.12 10.62 -2.78
N ALA A 108 6.84 10.39 -2.48
CA ALA A 108 5.75 10.64 -3.43
C ALA A 108 5.64 12.13 -3.79
N ARG A 109 5.91 13.04 -2.83
CA ARG A 109 5.89 14.50 -3.05
C ARG A 109 6.91 14.95 -4.09
N PHE A 110 8.03 14.23 -4.26
CA PHE A 110 8.98 14.51 -5.34
C PHE A 110 8.30 14.43 -6.72
N PHE A 111 7.36 13.50 -6.89
CA PHE A 111 6.61 13.34 -8.14
C PHE A 111 5.45 14.33 -8.30
N CYS A 112 5.13 15.13 -7.28
CA CYS A 112 4.08 16.14 -7.32
C CYS A 112 4.53 17.39 -8.11
N THR A 113 4.08 17.52 -9.35
CA THR A 113 4.49 18.61 -10.26
C THR A 113 3.61 19.86 -10.16
N ASP A 114 2.35 19.69 -9.75
CA ASP A 114 1.39 20.76 -9.48
C ASP A 114 0.40 20.30 -8.40
N ALA A 115 -0.45 21.18 -7.87
CA ALA A 115 -1.44 20.87 -6.85
C ALA A 115 -2.28 19.63 -7.26
N ASP A 116 -2.12 18.54 -6.49
CA ASP A 116 -2.74 17.23 -6.71
C ASP A 116 -2.41 16.52 -8.04
N ASN A 117 -1.37 16.96 -8.77
CA ASN A 117 -0.93 16.34 -10.01
C ASN A 117 0.45 15.66 -9.88
N TYR A 118 0.46 14.33 -9.93
CA TYR A 118 1.66 13.51 -9.82
C TYR A 118 2.14 13.03 -11.19
N ASN A 119 3.42 13.21 -11.48
CA ASN A 119 4.04 12.79 -12.72
C ASN A 119 4.97 11.59 -12.48
N PHE A 120 4.43 10.38 -12.60
CA PHE A 120 5.19 9.12 -12.48
C PHE A 120 5.79 8.65 -13.82
N THR A 121 5.85 9.49 -14.85
CA THR A 121 6.46 9.13 -16.15
C THR A 121 7.86 8.50 -16.04
N PRO A 122 8.75 8.90 -15.10
CA PRO A 122 10.04 8.22 -14.92
C PRO A 122 9.94 6.71 -14.69
N LEU A 123 8.82 6.23 -14.13
CA LEU A 123 8.55 4.82 -13.87
C LEU A 123 7.93 4.09 -15.07
N CYS A 124 7.41 4.83 -16.05
CA CYS A 124 6.66 4.28 -17.19
C CYS A 124 7.51 3.99 -18.44
N LEU A 125 8.81 4.33 -18.43
CA LEU A 125 9.65 4.16 -19.62
C LEU A 125 9.89 2.67 -19.94
N PRO A 126 9.66 2.22 -21.20
CA PRO A 126 9.69 0.79 -21.54
C PRO A 126 10.99 0.08 -21.19
N GLN A 127 12.14 0.72 -21.44
CA GLN A 127 13.45 0.14 -21.12
C GLN A 127 13.64 -0.11 -19.61
N ARG A 128 13.08 0.75 -18.76
CA ARG A 128 13.14 0.62 -17.30
C ARG A 128 12.22 -0.48 -16.81
N LEU A 129 11.00 -0.53 -17.34
CA LEU A 129 10.05 -1.61 -17.05
C LEU A 129 10.61 -2.97 -17.47
N GLN A 130 11.29 -3.03 -18.61
CA GLN A 130 11.90 -4.24 -19.13
C GLN A 130 13.08 -4.72 -18.28
N GLN A 131 13.89 -3.81 -17.72
CA GLN A 131 14.97 -4.20 -16.82
C GLN A 131 14.46 -4.87 -15.55
N LEU A 132 13.42 -4.29 -14.94
CA LEU A 132 12.78 -4.89 -13.77
C LEU A 132 12.11 -6.23 -14.09
N ALA A 133 11.52 -6.38 -15.27
CA ALA A 133 10.96 -7.65 -15.72
C ALA A 133 12.02 -8.77 -15.83
N GLN A 134 13.29 -8.41 -16.03
CA GLN A 134 14.42 -9.34 -16.05
C GLN A 134 14.99 -9.61 -14.64
N GLY A 135 14.37 -9.06 -13.59
CA GLY A 135 14.86 -9.15 -12.21
C GLY A 135 16.06 -8.26 -11.91
N GLN A 136 16.42 -7.34 -12.81
CA GLN A 136 17.57 -6.45 -12.64
C GLN A 136 17.16 -5.18 -11.90
N SER A 137 17.79 -4.91 -10.75
CA SER A 137 17.66 -3.63 -10.06
C SER A 137 18.56 -2.56 -10.70
N PHE A 138 18.19 -1.29 -10.58
CA PHE A 138 19.00 -0.18 -11.05
C PHE A 138 18.89 1.05 -10.14
N VAL A 139 19.90 1.92 -10.16
CA VAL A 139 19.87 3.23 -9.50
C VAL A 139 19.44 4.29 -10.51
N MET A 140 18.57 5.19 -10.08
CA MET A 140 18.07 6.30 -10.90
C MET A 140 18.28 7.63 -10.18
N ALA A 141 19.02 8.52 -10.83
CA ALA A 141 19.22 9.89 -10.40
C ALA A 141 18.08 10.76 -10.94
N MET A 142 17.46 11.56 -10.08
CA MET A 142 16.37 12.45 -10.43
C MET A 142 16.57 13.84 -9.86
N PHE A 143 16.15 14.85 -10.61
CA PHE A 143 16.03 16.21 -10.11
C PHE A 143 14.87 16.93 -10.77
N ARG A 144 14.42 18.02 -10.15
CA ARG A 144 13.31 18.82 -10.62
C ARG A 144 13.77 20.20 -11.07
N ARG A 145 13.19 20.69 -12.16
CA ARG A 145 13.39 22.06 -12.65
C ARG A 145 12.07 22.69 -13.07
N ARG A 146 11.94 23.99 -12.84
CA ARG A 146 10.87 24.78 -13.45
C ARG A 146 11.17 25.02 -14.91
N GLY A 147 10.16 24.86 -15.75
CA GLY A 147 10.24 25.34 -17.13
C GLY A 147 10.44 26.84 -17.18
N GLU A 148 11.34 27.29 -18.05
CA GLU A 148 11.58 28.72 -18.25
C GLU A 148 10.32 29.45 -18.76
N GLN A 149 9.51 28.79 -19.59
CA GLN A 149 8.36 29.40 -20.27
C GLN A 149 7.04 29.31 -19.51
N ASP A 150 6.73 28.15 -18.91
CA ASP A 150 5.44 27.86 -18.30
C ASP A 150 5.48 27.75 -16.77
N GLN A 151 6.68 27.83 -16.17
CA GLN A 151 6.92 27.65 -14.73
C GLN A 151 6.49 26.28 -14.17
N CYS A 152 6.08 25.33 -15.02
CA CYS A 152 5.69 23.99 -14.63
C CYS A 152 6.91 23.21 -14.13
N MET A 153 6.77 22.51 -13.00
CA MET A 153 7.81 21.61 -12.52
C MET A 153 7.93 20.40 -13.45
N ARG A 154 9.15 20.11 -13.88
CA ARG A 154 9.50 18.94 -14.69
C ARG A 154 10.50 18.08 -13.96
N ILE A 155 10.30 16.76 -14.05
CA ILE A 155 11.21 15.76 -13.47
C ILE A 155 12.16 15.33 -14.57
N HIS A 156 13.45 15.51 -14.32
CA HIS A 156 14.54 14.93 -15.09
C HIS A 156 14.98 13.65 -14.39
N SER A 157 15.14 12.57 -15.15
CA SER A 157 15.54 11.28 -14.59
C SER A 157 16.53 10.55 -15.50
N SER A 158 17.50 9.86 -14.90
CA SER A 158 18.42 8.99 -15.63
C SER A 158 18.82 7.80 -14.78
N ALA A 159 18.78 6.61 -15.36
CA ALA A 159 19.15 5.35 -14.72
C ALA A 159 20.57 4.92 -15.09
N ASP A 160 21.24 4.19 -14.19
CA ASP A 160 22.64 3.75 -14.37
C ASP A 160 22.89 2.97 -15.67
N PHE A 161 22.01 2.03 -16.03
CA PHE A 161 22.12 1.19 -17.21
C PHE A 161 21.86 1.94 -18.53
N GLU A 162 21.38 3.19 -18.46
CA GLU A 162 21.22 4.06 -19.64
C GLU A 162 22.58 4.67 -20.10
N HIS A 163 23.66 4.42 -19.35
CA HIS A 163 25.00 4.94 -19.62
C HIS A 163 25.97 3.85 -20.07
N THR A 164 26.92 4.22 -20.91
CA THR A 164 27.94 3.30 -21.45
C THR A 164 28.99 2.88 -20.42
N SER A 165 29.12 3.60 -19.30
CA SER A 165 30.06 3.28 -18.23
C SER A 165 29.61 3.81 -16.87
N PRO A 166 30.05 3.19 -15.76
CA PRO A 166 29.79 3.70 -14.41
C PRO A 166 30.32 5.13 -14.19
N ALA A 167 31.44 5.50 -14.82
CA ALA A 167 32.00 6.85 -14.73
C ALA A 167 31.06 7.91 -15.34
N ALA A 168 30.41 7.60 -16.47
CA ALA A 168 29.43 8.50 -17.08
C ALA A 168 28.20 8.71 -16.17
N PHE A 169 27.74 7.66 -15.49
CA PHE A 169 26.64 7.79 -14.52
C PHE A 169 27.07 8.56 -13.25
N GLN A 170 28.32 8.43 -12.80
CA GLN A 170 28.84 9.24 -11.69
C GLN A 170 28.79 10.74 -11.98
N GLU A 171 29.04 11.18 -13.22
CA GLU A 171 28.88 12.59 -13.61
C GLU A 171 27.42 13.06 -13.52
N ILE A 172 26.47 12.19 -13.89
CA ILE A 172 25.03 12.46 -13.71
C ILE A 172 24.66 12.55 -12.23
N LEU A 173 25.19 11.67 -11.39
CA LEU A 173 24.98 11.71 -9.94
C LEU A 173 25.50 13.01 -9.34
N ARG A 174 26.74 13.41 -9.66
CA ARG A 174 27.33 14.69 -9.22
C ARG A 174 26.47 15.88 -9.62
N TYR A 175 26.09 15.95 -10.90
CA TYR A 175 25.24 17.01 -11.42
C TYR A 175 23.85 17.05 -10.74
N THR A 176 23.28 15.89 -10.44
CA THR A 176 21.99 15.75 -9.75
C THR A 176 22.07 16.25 -8.31
N LEU A 177 23.13 15.89 -7.57
CA LEU A 177 23.36 16.32 -6.17
C LEU A 177 23.63 17.82 -6.03
N GLU A 178 24.08 18.48 -7.10
CA GLU A 178 24.21 19.94 -7.18
C GLU A 178 22.85 20.66 -7.35
N GLN A 179 21.77 19.95 -7.71
CA GLN A 179 20.44 20.55 -7.87
C GLN A 179 19.75 20.78 -6.52
N SER A 180 18.93 21.82 -6.41
CA SER A 180 18.22 22.14 -5.16
C SER A 180 17.15 21.12 -4.78
N GLU A 181 16.45 20.57 -5.78
CA GLU A 181 15.41 19.55 -5.60
C GLU A 181 15.86 18.28 -6.33
N HIS A 182 16.52 17.38 -5.60
CA HIS A 182 17.04 16.12 -6.13
C HIS A 182 16.60 14.92 -5.29
N CYS A 183 16.66 13.75 -5.91
CA CYS A 183 16.39 12.46 -5.28
C CYS A 183 17.12 11.38 -6.07
N ILE A 184 17.80 10.47 -5.38
CA ILE A 184 18.42 9.28 -5.98
C ILE A 184 17.68 8.07 -5.43
N VAL A 185 17.18 7.23 -6.32
CA VAL A 185 16.35 6.08 -5.94
C VAL A 185 16.92 4.76 -6.46
N LYS A 186 16.78 3.70 -5.66
CA LYS A 186 16.99 2.32 -6.10
C LYS A 186 15.66 1.74 -6.54
N MET A 187 15.64 1.21 -7.76
CA MET A 187 14.52 0.54 -8.39
C MET A 187 14.75 -0.96 -8.35
N HIS A 188 13.80 -1.73 -7.82
CA HIS A 188 13.92 -3.19 -7.78
C HIS A 188 12.55 -3.88 -7.74
N VAL A 189 12.56 -5.21 -7.88
CA VAL A 189 11.40 -6.10 -7.80
C VAL A 189 11.70 -7.24 -6.83
N SER A 190 10.68 -7.85 -6.25
CA SER A 190 10.86 -9.06 -5.42
C SER A 190 10.89 -10.31 -6.30
N SER A 191 9.80 -10.58 -7.01
CA SER A 191 9.66 -11.72 -7.91
C SER A 191 9.03 -11.31 -9.24
N VAL A 192 9.36 -12.05 -10.29
CA VAL A 192 8.70 -11.97 -11.60
C VAL A 192 8.39 -13.41 -12.04
N PRO A 193 7.11 -13.82 -12.17
CA PRO A 193 5.91 -13.02 -11.95
C PRO A 193 5.66 -12.70 -10.46
N ALA A 194 4.81 -11.70 -10.21
CA ALA A 194 4.27 -11.40 -8.88
C ALA A 194 3.36 -12.53 -8.37
N ALA A 195 3.38 -12.74 -7.06
CA ALA A 195 2.39 -13.53 -6.35
C ALA A 195 1.01 -12.87 -6.47
N SER A 196 0.00 -13.69 -6.73
CA SER A 196 -1.40 -13.28 -6.76
C SER A 196 -1.97 -13.23 -5.34
N VAL A 197 -2.89 -12.30 -5.10
CA VAL A 197 -3.75 -12.34 -3.90
C VAL A 197 -4.86 -13.36 -4.11
N SER A 198 -5.21 -14.12 -3.06
CA SER A 198 -6.26 -15.14 -3.14
C SER A 198 -7.64 -14.55 -3.48
N ASP A 199 -8.44 -15.31 -4.23
CA ASP A 199 -9.80 -14.87 -4.61
C ASP A 199 -10.66 -14.58 -3.38
N ARG A 200 -10.55 -15.36 -2.30
CA ARG A 200 -11.24 -15.10 -1.02
C ARG A 200 -10.92 -13.70 -0.50
N LYS A 201 -9.64 -13.32 -0.50
CA LYS A 201 -9.18 -12.02 -0.01
C LYS A 201 -9.67 -10.87 -0.91
N VAL A 202 -9.66 -11.08 -2.24
CA VAL A 202 -10.25 -10.14 -3.20
C VAL A 202 -11.75 -9.96 -2.93
N ASP A 203 -12.49 -11.04 -2.75
CA ASP A 203 -13.94 -11.04 -2.53
C ASP A 203 -14.30 -10.31 -1.24
N GLU A 204 -13.60 -10.60 -0.13
CA GLU A 204 -13.79 -9.94 1.16
C GLU A 204 -13.53 -8.42 1.06
N ALA A 205 -12.42 -8.03 0.40
CA ALA A 205 -12.05 -6.62 0.25
C ALA A 205 -13.01 -5.82 -0.64
N SER A 206 -13.64 -6.49 -1.60
CA SER A 206 -14.41 -5.89 -2.69
C SER A 206 -15.91 -6.23 -2.67
N HIS A 207 -16.42 -6.92 -1.63
CA HIS A 207 -17.82 -7.32 -1.51
C HIS A 207 -18.83 -6.20 -1.82
N ARG A 208 -18.56 -4.99 -1.31
CA ARG A 208 -19.41 -3.82 -1.61
C ARG A 208 -19.33 -3.37 -3.07
N LEU A 209 -18.13 -3.42 -3.67
CA LEU A 209 -17.94 -3.11 -5.09
C LEU A 209 -18.68 -4.12 -5.95
N GLN A 210 -18.61 -5.41 -5.62
CA GLN A 210 -19.35 -6.47 -6.31
C GLN A 210 -20.86 -6.28 -6.25
N TYR A 211 -21.39 -5.95 -5.08
CA TYR A 211 -22.81 -5.68 -4.93
C TYR A 211 -23.27 -4.43 -5.73
N LYS A 212 -22.40 -3.42 -5.87
CA LYS A 212 -22.76 -2.13 -6.49
C LYS A 212 -22.45 -2.03 -7.98
N SER A 213 -21.46 -2.78 -8.48
CA SER A 213 -21.05 -2.76 -9.88
C SER A 213 -20.26 -4.01 -10.27
N GLU A 214 -20.92 -4.94 -10.95
CA GLU A 214 -20.29 -6.12 -11.53
C GLU A 214 -19.28 -5.76 -12.62
N ALA A 215 -19.54 -4.71 -13.41
CA ALA A 215 -18.64 -4.24 -14.45
C ALA A 215 -17.29 -3.77 -13.89
N GLN A 216 -17.32 -2.96 -12.82
CA GLN A 216 -16.10 -2.50 -12.14
C GLN A 216 -15.37 -3.66 -11.45
N MET A 217 -16.09 -4.63 -10.89
CA MET A 217 -15.45 -5.87 -10.42
C MET A 217 -14.75 -6.64 -11.53
N GLY A 218 -15.37 -6.75 -12.70
CA GLY A 218 -14.77 -7.36 -13.88
C GLY A 218 -13.48 -6.65 -14.30
N GLU A 219 -13.48 -5.31 -14.28
CA GLU A 219 -12.30 -4.49 -14.54
C GLU A 219 -11.19 -4.73 -13.51
N LEU A 220 -11.51 -4.69 -12.22
CA LEU A 220 -10.57 -4.95 -11.13
C LEU A 220 -9.94 -6.34 -11.25
N ARG A 221 -10.74 -7.39 -11.44
CA ARG A 221 -10.20 -8.74 -11.64
C ARG A 221 -9.38 -8.86 -12.92
N GLY A 222 -9.80 -8.20 -14.00
CA GLY A 222 -9.04 -8.13 -15.25
C GLY A 222 -7.65 -7.55 -15.05
N ARG A 223 -7.55 -6.48 -14.26
CA ARG A 223 -6.29 -5.83 -13.88
C ARG A 223 -5.40 -6.73 -13.02
N LEU A 224 -5.96 -7.36 -11.99
CA LEU A 224 -5.22 -8.28 -11.14
C LEU A 224 -4.65 -9.48 -11.93
N LYS A 225 -5.41 -10.00 -12.90
CA LYS A 225 -4.95 -11.10 -13.78
C LYS A 225 -3.81 -10.71 -14.71
N LYS A 226 -3.71 -9.43 -15.09
CA LYS A 226 -2.64 -8.92 -15.95
C LYS A 226 -1.41 -8.48 -15.17
N LEU A 227 -1.47 -8.46 -13.84
CA LEU A 227 -0.34 -8.10 -13.00
C LEU A 227 0.86 -9.01 -13.31
N HIS A 228 1.96 -8.40 -13.70
CA HIS A 228 3.19 -9.10 -14.05
C HIS A 228 4.21 -9.05 -12.93
N TYR A 229 4.47 -7.87 -12.35
CA TYR A 229 5.33 -7.73 -11.17
C TYR A 229 4.94 -6.50 -10.34
N VAL A 230 5.45 -6.45 -9.10
CA VAL A 230 5.43 -5.27 -8.23
C VAL A 230 6.85 -4.71 -8.14
N GLY A 231 7.02 -3.46 -8.56
CA GLY A 231 8.27 -2.73 -8.46
C GLY A 231 8.27 -1.77 -7.27
N TYR A 232 9.47 -1.46 -6.78
CA TYR A 232 9.69 -0.66 -5.58
C TYR A 232 10.65 0.49 -5.86
N VAL A 233 10.26 1.69 -5.46
CA VAL A 233 11.11 2.89 -5.46
C VAL A 233 11.57 3.14 -4.03
N VAL A 234 12.88 3.02 -3.79
CA VAL A 234 13.50 3.27 -2.48
C VAL A 234 14.40 4.49 -2.59
N ASP A 235 14.22 5.47 -1.71
CA ASP A 235 15.11 6.63 -1.62
C ASP A 235 16.46 6.20 -1.01
N VAL A 236 17.54 6.37 -1.77
CA VAL A 236 18.91 6.07 -1.39
C VAL A 236 19.78 7.33 -1.46
N THR A 237 19.18 8.52 -1.45
CA THR A 237 19.88 9.80 -1.63
C THR A 237 21.01 10.03 -0.62
N GLN A 238 20.86 9.50 0.60
CA GLN A 238 21.88 9.62 1.66
C GLN A 238 23.16 8.84 1.32
N ASP A 239 23.03 7.67 0.69
CA ASP A 239 24.16 6.79 0.34
C ASP A 239 25.13 7.45 -0.65
N PHE A 240 24.66 8.42 -1.43
CA PHE A 240 25.42 9.11 -2.46
C PHE A 240 25.92 10.50 -2.06
N GLN A 241 25.64 10.99 -0.84
CA GLN A 241 26.05 12.33 -0.40
C GLN A 241 27.57 12.54 -0.44
N ILE A 242 28.36 11.48 -0.28
CA ILE A 242 29.83 11.55 -0.37
C ILE A 242 30.33 11.99 -1.76
N LEU A 243 29.53 11.83 -2.81
CA LEU A 243 29.87 12.26 -4.16
C LEU A 243 29.65 13.77 -4.39
N LYS A 244 29.03 14.47 -3.43
CA LYS A 244 28.78 15.89 -3.51
C LYS A 244 30.09 16.66 -3.35
N VAL A 245 30.66 17.06 -4.48
CA VAL A 245 31.82 17.94 -4.57
C VAL A 245 31.41 19.17 -5.37
N ASP A 246 31.64 20.37 -4.85
CA ASP A 246 31.44 21.63 -5.59
C ASP A 246 32.42 21.66 -6.76
N SER A 247 31.99 21.09 -7.88
CA SER A 247 32.80 20.91 -9.08
C SER A 247 32.46 21.94 -10.17
N GLY A 248 31.32 22.63 -10.01
CA GLY A 248 30.81 23.56 -11.01
C GLY A 248 30.46 22.86 -12.32
N THR A 249 30.06 21.59 -12.26
CA THR A 249 29.82 20.75 -13.44
C THR A 249 28.65 21.33 -14.24
N ARG A 250 28.94 21.94 -15.39
CA ARG A 250 27.95 22.67 -16.21
C ARG A 250 26.96 21.79 -16.98
N GLY A 251 26.87 20.50 -16.67
CA GLY A 251 26.01 19.55 -17.38
C GLY A 251 26.40 19.31 -18.84
N SER A 252 27.59 19.73 -19.27
CA SER A 252 28.01 19.61 -20.67
C SER A 252 28.15 18.14 -21.08
N GLY A 253 27.56 17.79 -22.21
CA GLY A 253 27.50 16.40 -22.69
C GLY A 253 26.47 15.50 -21.98
N LEU A 254 25.92 15.91 -20.84
CA LEU A 254 24.95 15.12 -20.07
C LEU A 254 23.54 15.19 -20.69
N ALA A 255 22.74 14.16 -20.47
CA ALA A 255 21.34 14.11 -20.90
C ALA A 255 20.50 13.29 -19.91
N ALA A 256 19.21 13.63 -19.82
CA ALA A 256 18.25 12.96 -18.96
C ALA A 256 16.87 12.90 -19.62
N TRP A 257 16.04 11.94 -19.21
CA TRP A 257 14.66 11.82 -19.63
C TRP A 257 13.78 12.86 -18.93
N VAL A 258 12.97 13.57 -19.71
CA VAL A 258 11.93 14.49 -19.25
C VAL A 258 10.63 14.10 -19.94
N GLY A 259 9.70 13.52 -19.20
CA GLY A 259 8.57 12.85 -19.81
C GLY A 259 9.05 11.71 -20.72
N THR A 260 8.67 11.73 -22.00
CA THR A 260 9.09 10.73 -22.98
C THR A 260 10.23 11.16 -23.89
N GLU A 261 10.95 12.23 -23.53
CA GLU A 261 12.01 12.81 -24.34
C GLU A 261 13.34 12.78 -23.59
N TYR A 262 14.36 12.19 -24.20
CA TYR A 262 15.74 12.24 -23.73
C TYR A 262 16.37 13.55 -24.19
N ARG A 263 16.69 14.44 -23.25
CA ARG A 263 17.09 15.81 -23.53
C ARG A 263 18.49 16.10 -23.01
N SER A 264 19.26 16.85 -23.80
CA SER A 264 20.52 17.46 -23.40
C SER A 264 20.31 18.39 -22.20
N LEU A 265 21.16 18.28 -21.17
CA LEU A 265 21.08 19.13 -19.99
C LEU A 265 21.72 20.51 -20.19
N GLU A 266 22.54 20.67 -21.23
CA GLU A 266 23.24 21.91 -21.57
C GLU A 266 22.35 22.87 -22.38
N ASP A 267 21.69 22.37 -23.42
CA ASP A 267 20.93 23.19 -24.39
C ASP A 267 19.46 22.76 -24.57
N GLY A 268 18.99 21.77 -23.82
CA GLY A 268 17.60 21.30 -23.83
C GLY A 268 17.16 20.56 -25.10
N LYS A 269 18.05 20.34 -26.07
CA LYS A 269 17.75 19.65 -27.33
C LYS A 269 17.32 18.21 -27.07
N VAL A 270 16.27 17.79 -27.77
CA VAL A 270 15.79 16.40 -27.76
C VAL A 270 16.77 15.55 -28.57
N LYS A 271 17.39 14.58 -27.91
CA LYS A 271 18.28 13.58 -28.51
C LYS A 271 17.51 12.34 -28.96
N GLU A 272 16.51 11.94 -28.17
CA GLU A 272 15.65 10.78 -28.44
C GLU A 272 14.24 11.04 -27.91
N LYS A 273 13.24 10.40 -28.51
CA LYS A 273 11.84 10.47 -28.06
C LYS A 273 11.18 9.11 -28.18
N VAL A 274 10.47 8.70 -27.13
CA VAL A 274 9.63 7.50 -27.11
C VAL A 274 8.16 7.93 -27.24
N THR A 275 7.40 7.14 -28.00
CA THR A 275 5.95 7.33 -28.14
C THR A 275 5.24 6.38 -27.19
N LEU A 276 4.51 6.94 -26.23
CA LEU A 276 3.66 6.20 -25.30
C LEU A 276 2.23 6.74 -25.39
N SER A 277 1.24 5.86 -25.21
CA SER A 277 -0.15 6.27 -25.09
C SER A 277 -0.41 6.98 -23.75
N ASP A 278 -1.49 7.78 -23.68
CA ASP A 278 -1.85 8.48 -22.44
C ASP A 278 -2.10 7.50 -21.27
N ARG A 279 -2.67 6.33 -21.55
CA ARG A 279 -2.84 5.24 -20.56
C ARG A 279 -1.50 4.76 -19.98
N GLN A 280 -0.47 4.62 -20.82
CA GLN A 280 0.85 4.17 -20.38
C GLN A 280 1.59 5.20 -19.52
N LEU A 281 1.21 6.48 -19.63
CA LEU A 281 1.82 7.59 -18.90
C LEU A 281 1.06 7.96 -17.61
N ARG A 282 -0.14 7.42 -17.42
CA ARG A 282 -1.02 7.77 -16.30
C ARG A 282 -1.38 6.52 -15.48
N PRO A 283 -0.43 5.97 -14.71
CA PRO A 283 -0.76 4.92 -13.76
C PRO A 283 -1.78 5.45 -12.74
N GLU A 284 -2.70 4.60 -12.32
CA GLU A 284 -3.67 4.98 -11.30
C GLU A 284 -2.99 5.23 -9.95
N LEU A 285 -3.37 6.30 -9.27
CA LEU A 285 -2.91 6.59 -7.92
C LEU A 285 -3.76 5.84 -6.90
N ILE A 286 -3.19 4.83 -6.26
CA ILE A 286 -3.83 4.10 -5.17
C ILE A 286 -3.40 4.73 -3.84
N ARG A 287 -4.36 5.14 -3.02
CA ARG A 287 -4.08 5.64 -1.68
C ARG A 287 -4.24 4.50 -0.68
N PHE A 288 -3.15 4.07 -0.08
CA PHE A 288 -3.20 3.13 1.04
C PHE A 288 -3.81 3.80 2.27
N GLY A 289 -4.53 3.00 3.07
CA GLY A 289 -5.36 3.50 4.15
C GLY A 289 -6.63 4.20 3.70
N TYR A 290 -7.01 4.13 2.42
CA TYR A 290 -8.25 4.76 1.96
C TYR A 290 -9.46 4.06 2.59
N VAL A 291 -10.20 4.84 3.38
CA VAL A 291 -11.50 4.45 3.93
C VAL A 291 -12.57 5.28 3.25
N GLU A 292 -13.67 4.62 2.90
CA GLU A 292 -14.85 5.27 2.35
C GLU A 292 -15.25 6.44 3.25
N ARG A 293 -15.13 7.66 2.73
CA ARG A 293 -15.37 8.88 3.52
C ARG A 293 -16.86 9.16 3.64
N ARG A 294 -17.66 8.61 2.73
CA ARG A 294 -19.08 8.91 2.62
C ARG A 294 -19.88 8.02 3.56
N ARG A 295 -20.76 8.67 4.35
CA ARG A 295 -21.75 7.97 5.18
C ARG A 295 -22.93 7.43 4.38
N GLU A 296 -23.08 7.85 3.13
CA GLU A 296 -24.19 7.52 2.24
C GLU A 296 -23.72 7.47 0.79
N ASP A 297 -24.37 6.64 -0.02
CA ASP A 297 -24.09 6.56 -1.45
C ASP A 297 -24.50 7.87 -2.15
N ARG A 298 -23.70 8.28 -3.13
CA ARG A 298 -24.07 9.34 -4.07
C ARG A 298 -24.50 8.71 -5.37
N TYR A 299 -25.53 9.27 -5.97
CA TYR A 299 -26.09 8.80 -7.21
C TYR A 299 -25.80 9.82 -8.30
N LEU A 300 -25.17 9.39 -9.38
CA LEU A 300 -24.99 10.17 -10.58
C LEU A 300 -26.37 10.51 -11.13
N ALA A 301 -26.70 11.78 -11.05
CA ALA A 301 -28.01 12.31 -11.39
C ALA A 301 -27.80 13.64 -12.06
N GLU A 302 -27.95 13.69 -13.38
CA GLU A 302 -27.93 14.93 -14.12
C GLU A 302 -29.32 15.53 -14.16
N THR A 303 -29.52 16.58 -13.36
CA THR A 303 -30.77 17.34 -13.35
C THR A 303 -30.45 18.83 -13.39
N LYS A 304 -31.28 19.58 -14.12
CA LYS A 304 -31.17 21.04 -14.16
C LYS A 304 -31.51 21.60 -12.79
N ILE A 305 -30.68 22.53 -12.33
CA ILE A 305 -30.84 23.20 -11.06
C ILE A 305 -30.63 24.70 -11.18
N ASP A 306 -31.21 25.43 -10.25
CA ASP A 306 -30.92 26.84 -10.01
C ASP A 306 -30.18 26.99 -8.69
N VAL A 307 -29.03 27.66 -8.70
CA VAL A 307 -28.25 27.95 -7.51
C VAL A 307 -28.39 29.43 -7.18
N HIS A 308 -29.01 29.73 -6.04
CA HIS A 308 -29.18 31.09 -5.54
C HIS A 308 -28.06 31.41 -4.54
N ILE A 309 -27.27 32.43 -4.86
CA ILE A 309 -26.13 32.91 -4.08
C ILE A 309 -26.37 34.40 -3.81
N GLY A 310 -26.69 34.75 -2.56
CA GLY A 310 -27.14 36.10 -2.22
C GLY A 310 -28.38 36.50 -3.03
N ASN A 311 -28.27 37.56 -3.83
CA ASN A 311 -29.34 38.03 -4.74
C ASN A 311 -29.20 37.50 -6.18
N GLY A 312 -28.16 36.73 -6.49
CA GLY A 312 -27.92 36.16 -7.81
C GLY A 312 -28.48 34.75 -7.95
N ALA A 313 -28.99 34.42 -9.14
CA ALA A 313 -29.40 33.07 -9.52
C ALA A 313 -28.52 32.57 -10.68
N PHE A 314 -28.01 31.36 -10.56
CA PHE A 314 -27.09 30.75 -11.51
C PHE A 314 -27.64 29.39 -11.96
N GLU A 315 -27.77 29.21 -13.27
CA GLU A 315 -28.16 27.93 -13.83
C GLU A 315 -27.00 26.93 -13.77
N GLY A 316 -27.35 25.68 -13.49
CA GLY A 316 -26.38 24.60 -13.44
C GLY A 316 -26.99 23.23 -13.65
N MET A 317 -26.15 22.22 -13.54
CA MET A 317 -26.53 20.81 -13.61
C MET A 317 -25.94 20.07 -12.41
N SER A 318 -26.76 19.25 -11.73
CA SER A 318 -26.21 18.33 -10.75
C SER A 318 -25.34 17.29 -11.44
N LYS A 319 -24.24 16.90 -10.79
CA LYS A 319 -23.37 15.79 -11.21
C LYS A 319 -23.66 14.55 -10.36
N ASP A 320 -23.92 14.74 -9.08
CA ASP A 320 -24.33 13.69 -8.16
C ASP A 320 -25.26 14.22 -7.07
N ILE A 321 -26.13 13.35 -6.53
CA ILE A 321 -27.09 13.66 -5.46
C ILE A 321 -27.04 12.58 -4.37
N SER A 322 -27.10 12.98 -3.10
CA SER A 322 -27.35 12.09 -1.95
C SER A 322 -28.39 12.68 -1.00
N THR A 323 -28.71 12.00 0.12
CA THR A 323 -29.70 12.54 1.06
C THR A 323 -29.19 13.72 1.88
N ARG A 324 -27.87 13.97 1.94
CA ARG A 324 -27.26 15.09 2.69
C ARG A 324 -26.35 15.97 1.83
N GLY A 325 -26.15 15.68 0.54
CA GLY A 325 -25.22 16.44 -0.28
C GLY A 325 -25.53 16.39 -1.77
N MET A 326 -24.86 17.24 -2.53
CA MET A 326 -24.95 17.30 -3.99
C MET A 326 -23.71 17.96 -4.56
N ARG A 327 -23.21 17.47 -5.69
CA ARG A 327 -22.22 18.19 -6.51
C ARG A 327 -22.93 18.80 -7.71
N VAL A 328 -22.57 20.05 -8.03
CA VAL A 328 -23.23 20.80 -9.10
C VAL A 328 -22.20 21.53 -9.95
N GLN A 329 -22.42 21.53 -11.26
CA GLN A 329 -21.67 22.32 -12.22
C GLN A 329 -22.48 23.56 -12.56
N LEU A 330 -21.91 24.75 -12.32
CA LEU A 330 -22.45 26.00 -12.84
C LEU A 330 -21.90 26.25 -14.25
N GLN A 331 -22.73 26.85 -15.12
CA GLN A 331 -22.32 27.20 -16.48
C GLN A 331 -21.39 28.42 -16.56
N LYS A 332 -21.18 29.10 -15.42
CA LYS A 332 -20.35 30.30 -15.32
C LYS A 332 -19.43 30.16 -14.12
N ARG A 333 -18.27 30.81 -14.19
CA ARG A 333 -17.40 30.96 -13.03
C ARG A 333 -18.04 31.91 -12.02
N VAL A 334 -18.07 31.49 -10.76
CA VAL A 334 -18.66 32.26 -9.66
C VAL A 334 -17.70 32.24 -8.49
N ASP A 335 -17.30 33.43 -8.03
CA ASP A 335 -16.50 33.56 -6.81
C ASP A 335 -17.40 33.34 -5.59
N ILE A 336 -17.29 32.16 -4.99
CA ILE A 336 -17.99 31.78 -3.77
C ILE A 336 -17.05 31.05 -2.82
N LYS A 337 -17.05 31.50 -1.56
CA LYS A 337 -16.16 30.94 -0.55
C LYS A 337 -16.73 29.67 0.07
N GLN A 338 -15.83 28.76 0.42
CA GLN A 338 -16.14 27.63 1.30
C GLN A 338 -16.81 28.13 2.59
N GLY A 339 -17.83 27.41 3.05
CA GLY A 339 -18.65 27.76 4.21
C GLY A 339 -19.85 28.67 3.88
N ALA A 340 -19.91 29.27 2.68
CA ALA A 340 -21.05 30.08 2.27
C ALA A 340 -22.35 29.26 2.21
N THR A 341 -23.47 29.92 2.50
CA THR A 341 -24.80 29.32 2.37
C THR A 341 -25.41 29.68 1.02
N VAL A 342 -25.95 28.67 0.33
CA VAL A 342 -26.62 28.79 -0.96
C VAL A 342 -27.98 28.11 -0.91
N LYS A 343 -28.88 28.47 -1.82
CA LYS A 343 -30.18 27.79 -1.97
C LYS A 343 -30.26 27.13 -3.34
N ILE A 344 -30.64 25.86 -3.37
CA ILE A 344 -30.77 25.05 -4.57
C ILE A 344 -32.24 24.88 -4.91
N GLY A 345 -32.58 25.17 -6.17
CA GLY A 345 -33.82 24.77 -6.78
C GLY A 345 -33.64 23.59 -7.72
N LEU A 346 -34.32 22.47 -7.45
CA LEU A 346 -34.34 21.29 -8.33
C LEU A 346 -35.46 21.43 -9.37
N VAL A 347 -35.27 22.35 -10.32
CA VAL A 347 -36.31 22.83 -11.26
C VAL A 347 -37.04 21.70 -11.97
N SER A 348 -36.28 20.73 -12.51
CA SER A 348 -36.83 19.59 -13.25
C SER A 348 -37.62 18.61 -12.36
N LEU A 349 -37.31 18.56 -11.07
CA LEU A 349 -37.93 17.64 -10.11
C LEU A 349 -39.15 18.27 -9.43
N GLN A 350 -39.17 19.58 -9.22
CA GLN A 350 -40.32 20.32 -8.70
C GLN A 350 -41.57 20.10 -9.55
N GLN A 351 -41.40 20.07 -10.87
CA GLN A 351 -42.48 19.82 -11.83
C GLN A 351 -43.13 18.44 -11.68
N LYS A 352 -42.39 17.46 -11.12
CA LYS A 352 -42.85 16.08 -10.96
C LYS A 352 -43.44 15.79 -9.58
N LYS A 353 -43.17 16.63 -8.57
CA LYS A 353 -43.65 16.44 -7.21
C LYS A 353 -43.97 17.79 -6.54
N SER A 354 -45.21 18.25 -6.70
CA SER A 354 -45.67 19.55 -6.20
C SER A 354 -45.86 19.64 -4.68
N ALA A 355 -45.93 18.50 -3.98
CA ALA A 355 -46.22 18.45 -2.55
C ALA A 355 -45.04 18.89 -1.64
N THR A 356 -43.83 19.02 -2.19
CA THR A 356 -42.63 19.43 -1.44
C THR A 356 -41.99 20.61 -2.14
N ASN A 357 -41.56 21.64 -1.40
CA ASN A 357 -40.83 22.77 -1.97
C ASN A 357 -39.36 22.37 -2.22
N LEU A 358 -39.04 22.14 -3.49
CA LEU A 358 -37.73 21.79 -4.00
C LEU A 358 -36.98 22.99 -4.62
N MET A 359 -37.55 24.20 -4.59
CA MET A 359 -36.98 25.41 -5.20
C MET A 359 -36.07 26.21 -4.27
N ASP A 360 -36.10 25.94 -2.96
CA ASP A 360 -35.40 26.72 -1.95
C ASP A 360 -34.61 25.85 -0.95
N ILE A 361 -33.92 24.80 -1.40
CA ILE A 361 -33.25 23.85 -0.50
C ILE A 361 -31.92 24.43 0.00
N PRO A 362 -31.66 24.53 1.31
CA PRO A 362 -30.49 25.25 1.82
C PRO A 362 -29.28 24.31 1.87
N TYR A 363 -28.17 24.77 1.32
CA TYR A 363 -26.90 24.06 1.32
C TYR A 363 -25.78 24.97 1.81
N ARG A 364 -24.75 24.36 2.37
CA ARG A 364 -23.47 24.98 2.67
C ARG A 364 -22.45 24.51 1.65
N VAL A 365 -21.66 25.44 1.13
CA VAL A 365 -20.55 25.13 0.23
C VAL A 365 -19.44 24.47 1.03
N VAL A 366 -19.12 23.22 0.69
CA VAL A 366 -18.02 22.45 1.29
C VAL A 366 -16.74 22.65 0.52
N HIS A 367 -16.82 22.76 -0.81
CA HIS A 367 -15.66 22.96 -1.67
C HIS A 367 -16.08 23.56 -3.03
N THR A 368 -15.15 24.22 -3.69
CA THR A 368 -15.32 24.87 -5.00
C THR A 368 -14.14 24.52 -5.89
N LEU A 369 -14.42 24.13 -7.13
CA LEU A 369 -13.39 23.92 -8.17
C LEU A 369 -13.74 24.76 -9.38
N ASP A 370 -12.77 25.48 -9.91
CA ASP A 370 -12.93 26.18 -11.19
C ASP A 370 -12.42 25.30 -12.31
N GLU A 371 -13.33 24.89 -13.19
CA GLU A 371 -13.04 24.12 -14.39
C GLU A 371 -13.16 25.02 -15.63
N ASP A 372 -12.80 24.50 -16.80
CA ASP A 372 -12.93 25.22 -18.07
C ASP A 372 -14.41 25.54 -18.39
N GLU A 373 -15.33 24.66 -17.99
CA GLU A 373 -16.78 24.79 -18.23
C GLU A 373 -17.52 25.65 -17.19
N GLY A 374 -16.84 26.15 -16.15
CA GLY A 374 -17.43 26.97 -15.09
C GLY A 374 -17.02 26.50 -13.69
N THR A 375 -17.77 26.89 -12.66
CA THR A 375 -17.47 26.50 -11.27
C THR A 375 -18.26 25.27 -10.84
N VAL A 376 -17.57 24.25 -10.32
CA VAL A 376 -18.16 23.12 -9.60
C VAL A 376 -18.31 23.46 -8.12
N LEU A 377 -19.50 23.28 -7.56
CA LEU A 377 -19.75 23.39 -6.13
C LEU A 377 -20.03 22.01 -5.53
N MET A 378 -19.34 21.69 -4.43
CA MET A 378 -19.65 20.54 -3.58
C MET A 378 -20.43 21.03 -2.37
N LEU A 379 -21.65 20.52 -2.19
CA LEU A 379 -22.63 21.09 -1.28
C LEU A 379 -23.04 20.10 -0.20
N GLU A 380 -23.16 20.57 1.04
CA GLU A 380 -23.75 19.85 2.18
C GLU A 380 -25.10 20.47 2.54
N ARG A 381 -26.16 19.66 2.59
CA ARG A 381 -27.51 20.13 2.91
C ARG A 381 -27.56 20.58 4.37
N ILE A 382 -28.04 21.79 4.61
CA ILE A 382 -28.26 22.30 5.96
C ILE A 382 -29.52 21.62 6.50
N LEU A 383 -29.36 20.86 7.59
CA LEU A 383 -30.47 20.16 8.25
C LEU A 383 -31.06 21.05 9.36
N GLY A 384 -32.38 21.23 9.35
CA GLY A 384 -33.10 22.00 10.36
C GLY A 384 -34.09 23.01 9.76
N GLY A 385 -35.15 23.34 10.52
CA GLY A 385 -36.27 24.18 10.10
C GLY A 385 -37.53 23.40 9.73
N LYS A 386 -38.71 24.05 9.76
CA LYS A 386 -40.00 23.48 9.32
C LYS A 386 -40.04 23.27 7.80
N ARG A 387 -39.32 22.27 7.30
CA ARG A 387 -39.30 21.88 5.88
C ARG A 387 -39.61 20.40 5.78
N GLU A 388 -40.86 20.09 6.10
CA GLU A 388 -41.40 18.72 6.08
C GLU A 388 -41.25 18.09 4.69
N GLY A 389 -40.90 16.80 4.64
CA GLY A 389 -40.90 16.01 3.41
C GLY A 389 -39.64 16.06 2.56
N LEU A 390 -38.65 16.93 2.84
CA LEU A 390 -37.41 16.99 2.04
C LEU A 390 -36.54 15.74 2.22
N LYS A 391 -36.39 15.26 3.45
CA LYS A 391 -35.61 14.04 3.71
C LYS A 391 -36.27 12.85 3.01
N GLU A 392 -37.58 12.71 3.19
CA GLU A 392 -38.40 11.66 2.60
C GLU A 392 -38.37 11.75 1.07
N PHE A 393 -38.39 12.97 0.51
CA PHE A 393 -38.24 13.20 -0.92
C PHE A 393 -36.92 12.65 -1.46
N PHE A 394 -35.77 12.99 -0.87
CA PHE A 394 -34.49 12.51 -1.38
C PHE A 394 -34.35 11.00 -1.21
N VAL A 395 -34.83 10.44 -0.09
CA VAL A 395 -34.88 8.98 0.10
C VAL A 395 -35.73 8.35 -1.01
N GLU A 396 -36.94 8.84 -1.25
CA GLU A 396 -37.84 8.30 -2.27
C GLU A 396 -37.30 8.51 -3.70
N LEU A 397 -36.72 9.67 -4.00
CA LEU A 397 -36.10 9.98 -5.29
C LEU A 397 -34.99 8.97 -5.59
N ILE A 398 -34.13 8.72 -4.61
CA ILE A 398 -33.03 7.77 -4.72
C ILE A 398 -33.59 6.35 -4.83
N THR A 399 -34.43 5.89 -3.90
CA THR A 399 -34.95 4.51 -3.89
C THR A 399 -35.75 4.18 -5.14
N LYS A 400 -36.63 5.08 -5.62
CA LYS A 400 -37.43 4.83 -6.84
C LYS A 400 -36.60 4.84 -8.11
N ASN A 401 -35.53 5.62 -8.17
CA ASN A 401 -34.69 5.74 -9.36
C ASN A 401 -33.37 4.97 -9.23
N GLN A 402 -33.18 4.18 -8.17
CA GLN A 402 -31.94 3.45 -7.89
C GLN A 402 -31.53 2.52 -9.05
N HIS A 403 -32.52 2.00 -9.80
CA HIS A 403 -32.29 1.17 -10.99
C HIS A 403 -31.90 1.95 -12.26
N LYS A 404 -32.04 3.29 -12.26
CA LYS A 404 -31.69 4.20 -13.36
C LYS A 404 -30.49 5.10 -13.05
N LEU A 405 -30.20 5.30 -11.77
CA LEU A 405 -29.12 6.16 -11.31
C LEU A 405 -27.86 5.33 -11.10
N GLY A 406 -26.78 5.66 -11.82
CA GLY A 406 -25.47 5.09 -11.53
C GLY A 406 -25.03 5.50 -10.12
N VAL A 407 -24.54 4.57 -9.31
CA VAL A 407 -23.89 4.92 -8.04
C VAL A 407 -22.53 5.53 -8.38
N ASP A 408 -22.13 6.60 -7.69
CA ASP A 408 -20.76 7.07 -7.74
C ASP A 408 -19.88 6.05 -7.02
N ILE A 409 -19.25 5.19 -7.82
CA ILE A 409 -18.46 4.05 -7.38
C ILE A 409 -17.03 4.47 -7.02
N GLY A 410 -16.60 5.72 -7.27
CA GLY A 410 -15.20 6.13 -7.06
C GLY A 410 -14.68 5.89 -5.64
N ASP A 411 -15.48 6.21 -4.61
CA ASP A 411 -15.13 5.99 -3.19
C ASP A 411 -15.09 4.48 -2.86
N ILE A 412 -16.01 3.70 -3.44
CA ILE A 412 -16.12 2.24 -3.23
C ILE A 412 -14.96 1.51 -3.94
N TRP A 413 -14.66 1.91 -5.18
CA TRP A 413 -13.51 1.45 -5.94
C TRP A 413 -12.22 1.77 -5.20
N GLY A 414 -12.02 3.02 -4.80
CA GLY A 414 -10.81 3.45 -4.08
C GLY A 414 -10.59 2.64 -2.80
N ALA A 415 -11.64 2.33 -2.04
CA ALA A 415 -11.54 1.51 -0.85
C ALA A 415 -11.26 0.02 -1.14
N ALA A 416 -11.85 -0.55 -2.18
CA ALA A 416 -11.58 -1.93 -2.60
C ALA A 416 -10.16 -2.07 -3.15
N ALA A 417 -9.77 -1.16 -4.05
CA ALA A 417 -8.43 -1.10 -4.64
C ALA A 417 -7.38 -0.87 -3.56
N SER A 418 -7.58 0.07 -2.62
CA SER A 418 -6.67 0.25 -1.47
C SER A 418 -6.39 -1.08 -0.77
N ARG A 419 -7.42 -1.80 -0.33
CA ARG A 419 -7.26 -3.06 0.43
C ARG A 419 -6.56 -4.16 -0.38
N ILE A 420 -6.90 -4.30 -1.66
CA ILE A 420 -6.33 -5.34 -2.51
C ILE A 420 -4.88 -5.04 -2.86
N TYR A 421 -4.54 -3.79 -3.16
CA TYR A 421 -3.17 -3.40 -3.47
C TYR A 421 -2.29 -3.35 -2.20
N GLU A 422 -2.85 -3.09 -1.01
CA GLU A 422 -2.18 -3.32 0.29
C GLU A 422 -1.80 -4.80 0.46
N ALA A 423 -2.72 -5.71 0.15
CA ALA A 423 -2.45 -7.16 0.18
C ALA A 423 -1.42 -7.60 -0.87
N LEU A 424 -1.47 -7.04 -2.08
CA LEU A 424 -0.47 -7.31 -3.13
C LEU A 424 0.92 -6.85 -2.71
N LEU A 425 1.05 -5.68 -2.08
CA LEU A 425 2.30 -5.21 -1.52
C LEU A 425 2.84 -6.22 -0.48
N ALA A 426 2.02 -6.63 0.48
CA ALA A 426 2.45 -7.55 1.52
C ALA A 426 2.86 -8.92 0.97
N ALA A 427 2.10 -9.44 -0.02
CA ALA A 427 2.41 -10.71 -0.67
C ALA A 427 3.73 -10.68 -1.47
N ASN A 428 4.11 -9.51 -2.00
CA ASN A 428 5.22 -9.37 -2.95
C ASN A 428 6.41 -8.58 -2.40
N THR A 429 6.44 -8.22 -1.11
CA THR A 429 7.53 -7.38 -0.57
C THR A 429 8.90 -8.07 -0.71
N PRO A 430 9.97 -7.35 -1.10
CA PRO A 430 11.31 -7.92 -1.31
C PRO A 430 12.10 -8.08 -0.01
N THR A 431 11.54 -7.60 1.10
CA THR A 431 12.12 -7.58 2.44
C THR A 431 11.38 -8.55 3.37
N ILE A 432 11.92 -8.79 4.56
CA ILE A 432 11.18 -9.45 5.65
C ILE A 432 10.71 -8.36 6.63
N PRO A 433 9.44 -7.95 6.60
CA PRO A 433 8.92 -6.97 7.54
C PRO A 433 8.76 -7.57 8.93
N PHE A 434 8.92 -6.76 9.97
CA PHE A 434 8.67 -7.14 11.35
C PHE A 434 8.09 -5.99 12.16
N PHE A 435 7.48 -6.31 13.30
CA PHE A 435 6.72 -5.37 14.12
C PHE A 435 7.17 -5.38 15.57
N LEU A 436 7.27 -4.20 16.15
CA LEU A 436 7.66 -3.99 17.54
C LEU A 436 6.45 -3.52 18.35
N ALA A 437 6.22 -4.15 19.49
CA ALA A 437 5.16 -3.77 20.41
C ALA A 437 5.73 -3.39 21.78
N ARG A 438 5.10 -2.39 22.40
CA ARG A 438 5.45 -1.93 23.74
C ARG A 438 5.02 -2.96 24.78
N ASN A 439 5.90 -3.22 25.75
CA ASN A 439 5.58 -4.04 26.91
C ASN A 439 4.77 -3.25 27.94
N ASN A 440 3.96 -3.94 28.73
CA ASN A 440 3.22 -3.32 29.85
C ASN A 440 4.17 -2.75 30.94
N GLU A 441 5.34 -3.37 31.11
CA GLU A 441 6.34 -3.01 32.13
C GLU A 441 7.37 -1.97 31.63
N GLY A 442 7.27 -1.55 30.37
CA GLY A 442 8.23 -0.66 29.71
C GLY A 442 9.17 -1.39 28.73
N GLY A 443 9.70 -0.64 27.76
CA GLY A 443 10.44 -1.21 26.62
C GLY A 443 9.52 -1.83 25.57
N ALA A 444 10.09 -2.67 24.70
CA ALA A 444 9.38 -3.34 23.62
C ALA A 444 9.81 -4.80 23.46
N HIS A 445 9.08 -5.54 22.61
CA HIS A 445 9.41 -6.87 22.13
C HIS A 445 9.11 -6.97 20.63
N LEU A 446 9.71 -7.96 19.96
CA LEU A 446 9.31 -8.38 18.63
C LEU A 446 7.94 -9.05 18.70
N GLN A 447 6.92 -8.44 18.09
CA GLN A 447 5.54 -8.92 18.13
C GLN A 447 5.26 -9.93 17.01
N PHE A 448 5.64 -9.59 15.78
CA PHE A 448 5.45 -10.44 14.60
C PHE A 448 6.54 -10.20 13.56
N VAL A 449 6.80 -11.24 12.76
CA VAL A 449 7.62 -11.19 11.54
C VAL A 449 6.73 -11.63 10.38
N GLY A 450 6.67 -10.84 9.32
CA GLY A 450 5.91 -11.13 8.11
C GLY A 450 6.73 -11.97 7.14
N VAL A 451 6.10 -12.99 6.57
CA VAL A 451 6.68 -13.87 5.55
C VAL A 451 5.94 -13.63 4.23
N PRO A 452 6.58 -13.04 3.21
CA PRO A 452 5.90 -12.74 1.94
C PRO A 452 5.50 -14.00 1.18
N GLU A 453 4.30 -14.01 0.59
CA GLU A 453 3.77 -15.16 -0.17
C GLU A 453 4.56 -15.45 -1.46
N ALA A 454 5.13 -14.42 -2.09
CA ALA A 454 6.03 -14.55 -3.24
C ALA A 454 7.32 -15.32 -2.90
N GLY A 455 7.58 -15.55 -1.61
CA GLY A 455 8.83 -16.07 -1.11
C GLY A 455 9.87 -14.97 -0.97
N ASN A 456 10.87 -15.23 -0.14
CA ASN A 456 12.04 -14.37 0.02
C ASN A 456 13.25 -15.27 0.32
N PRO A 457 14.37 -15.16 -0.42
CA PRO A 457 15.55 -16.00 -0.19
C PRO A 457 16.07 -15.95 1.26
N LEU A 458 15.84 -14.83 1.96
CA LEU A 458 16.26 -14.67 3.34
C LEU A 458 15.40 -15.50 4.32
N VAL A 459 14.14 -15.81 4.00
CA VAL A 459 13.27 -16.62 4.88
C VAL A 459 13.80 -18.05 5.03
N SER A 460 14.37 -18.63 3.96
CA SER A 460 14.96 -19.98 4.03
C SER A 460 16.19 -20.01 4.93
N TYR A 461 16.92 -18.91 5.05
CA TYR A 461 18.02 -18.79 6.01
C TYR A 461 17.51 -18.96 7.45
N PHE A 462 16.35 -18.43 7.79
CA PHE A 462 15.79 -18.58 9.14
C PHE A 462 15.04 -19.91 9.35
N SER A 463 14.88 -20.75 8.31
CA SER A 463 14.12 -21.99 8.44
C SER A 463 14.94 -23.11 9.10
N ASN A 464 14.33 -23.82 10.05
CA ASN A 464 14.82 -25.03 10.71
C ASN A 464 13.74 -26.13 10.69
N ALA A 465 14.01 -27.29 11.29
CA ALA A 465 13.08 -28.43 11.33
C ALA A 465 11.73 -28.12 12.01
N SER A 466 11.68 -27.09 12.87
CA SER A 466 10.51 -26.66 13.64
C SER A 466 9.81 -25.42 13.06
N GLY A 467 10.30 -24.87 11.95
CA GLY A 467 9.76 -23.66 11.31
C GLY A 467 10.78 -22.53 11.18
N ALA A 468 10.32 -21.30 11.03
CA ALA A 468 11.21 -20.14 10.91
C ALA A 468 11.64 -19.63 12.30
N ASP A 469 12.95 -19.45 12.50
CA ASP A 469 13.59 -19.00 13.73
C ASP A 469 14.15 -17.58 13.60
N PHE A 470 13.35 -16.60 14.03
CA PHE A 470 13.75 -15.20 14.09
C PHE A 470 14.15 -14.74 15.50
N ARG A 471 14.51 -15.68 16.42
CA ARG A 471 14.83 -15.33 17.81
C ARG A 471 15.97 -14.34 17.95
N CYS A 472 16.96 -14.38 17.04
CA CYS A 472 18.05 -13.41 17.00
C CYS A 472 17.55 -11.96 16.92
N LEU A 473 16.45 -11.68 16.21
CA LEU A 473 15.88 -10.34 16.10
C LEU A 473 15.21 -9.87 17.41
N ASN A 474 14.81 -10.79 18.29
CA ASN A 474 14.17 -10.49 19.56
C ASN A 474 15.17 -10.36 20.73
N GLU A 475 16.48 -10.34 20.45
CA GLU A 475 17.49 -10.08 21.47
C GLU A 475 17.30 -8.68 22.09
N HIS A 476 17.39 -8.61 23.42
CA HIS A 476 17.07 -7.39 24.18
C HIS A 476 17.82 -6.16 23.69
N ARG A 477 19.10 -6.32 23.32
CA ARG A 477 19.94 -5.23 22.83
C ARG A 477 19.43 -4.65 21.52
N ILE A 478 19.08 -5.52 20.57
CA ILE A 478 18.57 -5.13 19.24
C ILE A 478 17.22 -4.45 19.40
N VAL A 479 16.28 -5.10 20.11
CA VAL A 479 14.93 -4.56 20.32
C VAL A 479 14.98 -3.21 21.03
N SER A 480 15.85 -3.04 22.04
CA SER A 480 15.98 -1.77 22.76
C SER A 480 16.52 -0.66 21.85
N ALA A 481 17.55 -0.94 21.05
CA ALA A 481 18.10 0.03 20.11
C ALA A 481 17.06 0.46 19.06
N LEU A 482 16.34 -0.50 18.49
CA LEU A 482 15.26 -0.23 17.53
C LEU A 482 14.12 0.57 18.19
N TYR A 483 13.69 0.19 19.39
CA TYR A 483 12.63 0.88 20.11
C TYR A 483 12.99 2.33 20.43
N ASP A 484 14.19 2.58 20.96
CA ASP A 484 14.69 3.92 21.27
C ASP A 484 14.75 4.79 20.00
N ALA A 485 15.28 4.24 18.91
CA ALA A 485 15.33 4.92 17.62
C ALA A 485 13.92 5.28 17.11
N VAL A 486 12.98 4.31 17.13
CA VAL A 486 11.58 4.53 16.75
C VAL A 486 10.93 5.65 17.57
N GLN A 487 11.18 5.71 18.89
CA GLN A 487 10.67 6.79 19.74
C GLN A 487 11.31 8.16 19.43
N ILE A 488 12.56 8.21 18.99
CA ILE A 488 13.21 9.44 18.53
C ILE A 488 12.57 9.90 17.23
N LEU A 489 12.41 9.01 16.24
CA LEU A 489 11.80 9.31 14.95
C LEU A 489 10.36 9.81 15.11
N LEU A 490 9.55 9.17 15.96
CA LEU A 490 8.18 9.62 16.25
C LEU A 490 8.12 11.02 16.86
N ARG A 491 9.11 11.40 17.69
CA ARG A 491 9.19 12.76 18.25
C ARG A 491 9.60 13.78 17.19
N GLN A 492 10.52 13.41 16.29
CA GLN A 492 10.94 14.27 15.19
C GLN A 492 9.79 14.55 14.23
N SER A 493 9.03 13.52 13.82
CA SER A 493 7.91 13.65 12.88
C SER A 493 6.78 14.56 13.36
N ARG A 494 6.66 14.78 14.69
CA ARG A 494 5.70 15.73 15.28
C ARG A 494 6.18 17.18 15.25
N ASN A 495 7.49 17.39 15.15
CA ASN A 495 8.13 18.71 15.26
C ASN A 495 8.58 19.26 13.89
N THR A 496 8.79 18.40 12.90
CA THR A 496 9.21 18.77 11.54
C THR A 496 8.11 18.48 10.53
N SER A 497 8.08 19.25 9.44
CA SER A 497 7.18 19.00 8.30
C SER A 497 7.61 17.81 7.44
N ASP A 498 8.86 17.37 7.61
CA ASP A 498 9.46 16.25 6.88
C ASP A 498 9.42 14.96 7.70
N ASN A 499 9.23 13.84 7.00
CA ASN A 499 9.35 12.52 7.61
C ASN A 499 10.83 12.25 7.92
N PRO A 500 11.15 11.80 9.14
CA PRO A 500 12.53 11.52 9.50
C PRO A 500 13.05 10.30 8.73
N THR A 501 14.34 10.30 8.42
CA THR A 501 15.01 9.15 7.80
C THR A 501 14.88 7.93 8.72
N PRO A 502 14.45 6.76 8.21
CA PRO A 502 14.42 5.53 8.99
C PRO A 502 15.76 5.22 9.65
N PHE A 503 15.71 4.58 10.81
CA PHE A 503 16.90 4.13 11.50
C PHE A 503 17.46 2.88 10.83
N GLU A 504 18.77 2.84 10.64
CA GLU A 504 19.47 1.72 10.01
C GLU A 504 20.39 1.04 11.02
N LEU A 505 20.44 -0.29 10.95
CA LEU A 505 21.30 -1.13 11.78
C LEU A 505 21.80 -2.31 10.94
N GLU A 506 23.10 -2.56 10.94
CA GLU A 506 23.64 -3.78 10.33
C GLU A 506 23.70 -4.94 11.33
N MET A 507 23.24 -6.10 10.87
CA MET A 507 23.28 -7.38 11.58
C MET A 507 24.03 -8.43 10.75
N TYR A 508 24.91 -9.17 11.41
CA TYR A 508 25.79 -10.18 10.85
C TYR A 508 25.43 -11.54 11.39
N LEU A 509 25.13 -12.47 10.50
CA LEU A 509 24.61 -13.78 10.85
C LEU A 509 25.51 -14.89 10.31
N TYR A 510 25.69 -15.95 11.09
CA TYR A 510 26.21 -17.21 10.58
C TYR A 510 25.52 -18.40 11.26
N LYS A 511 25.44 -19.52 10.55
CA LYS A 511 24.95 -20.78 11.11
C LYS A 511 26.08 -21.67 11.58
N GLU A 512 25.83 -22.33 12.70
CA GLU A 512 26.70 -23.38 13.24
C GLU A 512 25.83 -24.62 13.53
N LEU A 513 26.29 -25.78 13.05
CA LEU A 513 25.67 -27.06 13.35
C LEU A 513 26.30 -27.60 14.63
N ASP A 514 25.49 -27.84 15.65
CA ASP A 514 25.93 -28.60 16.81
C ASP A 514 25.95 -30.09 16.45
N GLU A 515 27.15 -30.65 16.31
CA GLU A 515 27.36 -32.05 15.92
C GLU A 515 26.81 -33.06 16.94
N LEU A 516 26.60 -32.65 18.20
CA LEU A 516 26.10 -33.52 19.27
C LEU A 516 24.57 -33.64 19.25
N THR A 517 23.89 -32.51 19.05
CA THR A 517 22.41 -32.44 19.06
C THR A 517 21.82 -32.56 17.66
N GLY A 518 22.61 -32.27 16.62
CA GLY A 518 22.14 -32.11 15.25
C GLY A 518 21.35 -30.81 15.03
N GLU A 519 21.27 -29.94 16.03
CA GLU A 519 20.57 -28.66 15.92
C GLU A 519 21.44 -27.61 15.22
N THR A 520 20.81 -26.75 14.42
CA THR A 520 21.48 -25.63 13.77
C THR A 520 21.16 -24.34 14.51
N PHE A 521 22.19 -23.65 14.99
CA PHE A 521 22.08 -22.38 15.69
C PHE A 521 22.39 -21.22 14.75
N ILE A 522 21.60 -20.14 14.86
CA ILE A 522 21.86 -18.88 14.17
C ILE A 522 22.53 -17.95 15.18
N HIS A 523 23.79 -17.61 14.92
CA HIS A 523 24.53 -16.63 15.69
C HIS A 523 24.34 -15.26 15.07
N ALA A 524 24.12 -14.26 15.92
CA ALA A 524 23.95 -12.87 15.50
C ALA A 524 24.95 -11.95 16.21
N ALA A 525 25.46 -10.98 15.46
CA ALA A 525 26.13 -9.80 15.97
C ALA A 525 25.62 -8.58 15.21
N THR A 526 25.72 -7.40 15.80
CA THR A 526 25.36 -6.13 15.18
C THR A 526 26.54 -5.20 15.20
N GLU A 527 26.50 -4.12 14.43
CA GLU A 527 27.54 -3.09 14.51
C GLU A 527 27.67 -2.47 15.91
N LEU A 528 26.62 -2.54 16.74
CA LEU A 528 26.65 -2.10 18.13
C LEU A 528 27.59 -2.97 18.98
N ASP A 529 27.80 -4.24 18.63
CA ASP A 529 28.60 -5.20 19.41
C ASP A 529 30.12 -4.91 19.39
N PHE A 530 30.56 -4.01 18.52
CA PHE A 530 31.97 -3.73 18.33
C PHE A 530 32.36 -2.36 18.91
N ALA A 531 33.39 -2.33 19.76
CA ALA A 531 33.90 -1.09 20.34
C ALA A 531 34.63 -0.19 19.31
N THR A 532 35.09 -0.75 18.20
CA THR A 532 35.81 -0.04 17.14
C THR A 532 35.53 -0.65 15.77
N ASP A 533 35.60 0.18 14.72
CA ASP A 533 35.46 -0.27 13.33
C ASP A 533 36.49 -1.34 12.98
N ALA A 534 37.73 -1.24 13.47
CA ALA A 534 38.76 -2.26 13.24
C ALA A 534 38.38 -3.65 13.80
N ARG A 535 37.64 -3.71 14.92
CA ARG A 535 37.16 -5.01 15.47
C ARG A 535 35.99 -5.56 14.67
N ARG A 536 35.06 -4.69 14.26
CA ARG A 536 33.96 -5.04 13.34
C ARG A 536 34.53 -5.61 12.05
N GLU A 537 35.51 -4.93 11.46
CA GLU A 537 36.24 -5.35 10.27
C GLU A 537 36.90 -6.73 10.42
N ALA A 538 37.60 -6.97 11.52
CA ALA A 538 38.22 -8.27 11.80
C ALA A 538 37.18 -9.40 11.94
N PHE A 539 36.03 -9.11 12.59
CA PHE A 539 34.92 -10.06 12.69
C PHE A 539 34.34 -10.37 11.31
N LEU A 540 34.10 -9.35 10.48
CA LEU A 540 33.56 -9.51 9.14
C LEU A 540 34.50 -10.32 8.23
N MET A 541 35.82 -10.19 8.38
CA MET A 541 36.77 -11.06 7.67
C MET A 541 36.57 -12.54 8.05
N LYS A 542 36.43 -12.82 9.35
CA LYS A 542 36.17 -14.18 9.84
C LYS A 542 34.77 -14.69 9.45
N LEU A 543 33.77 -13.81 9.37
CA LEU A 543 32.39 -14.17 9.01
C LEU A 543 32.33 -14.92 7.67
N THR A 544 33.18 -14.53 6.72
CA THR A 544 33.25 -15.15 5.39
C THR A 544 33.82 -16.57 5.38
N GLU A 545 34.40 -17.04 6.49
CA GLU A 545 34.92 -18.41 6.64
C GLU A 545 33.78 -19.42 6.94
N TYR A 546 32.64 -18.95 7.44
CA TYR A 546 31.47 -19.80 7.69
C TYR A 546 30.79 -20.16 6.36
N ALA A 547 30.22 -21.35 6.28
CA ALA A 547 29.58 -21.82 5.04
C ALA A 547 28.24 -21.10 4.76
N ASP A 548 27.47 -20.78 5.80
CA ASP A 548 26.17 -20.11 5.69
C ASP A 548 26.13 -18.85 6.55
N TRP A 549 26.59 -17.74 5.98
CA TRP A 549 26.62 -16.43 6.61
C TRP A 549 25.81 -15.40 5.82
N ARG A 550 25.30 -14.36 6.50
CA ARG A 550 24.57 -13.24 5.88
C ARG A 550 24.94 -11.91 6.51
N CYS A 551 24.95 -10.86 5.71
CA CYS A 551 24.89 -9.47 6.17
C CYS A 551 23.51 -8.93 5.91
N ILE A 552 22.83 -8.49 6.96
CA ILE A 552 21.45 -8.00 6.92
C ILE A 552 21.44 -6.53 7.32
N LYS A 553 20.82 -5.69 6.49
CA LYS A 553 20.47 -4.32 6.85
C LYS A 553 19.07 -4.31 7.43
N ILE A 554 18.94 -3.82 8.65
CA ILE A 554 17.67 -3.58 9.31
C ILE A 554 17.33 -2.11 9.13
N VAL A 555 16.16 -1.82 8.57
CA VAL A 555 15.63 -0.46 8.43
C VAL A 555 14.35 -0.37 9.24
N SER A 556 14.25 0.56 10.19
CA SER A 556 13.10 0.65 11.11
C SER A 556 12.59 2.06 11.31
N THR A 557 11.27 2.19 11.48
CA THR A 557 10.59 3.44 11.78
C THR A 557 9.30 3.18 12.58
N PHE A 558 8.60 4.25 12.97
CA PHE A 558 7.34 4.15 13.70
C PHE A 558 6.19 3.69 12.79
N THR A 559 5.24 2.96 13.37
CA THR A 559 4.04 2.53 12.65
C THR A 559 3.04 3.67 12.51
N ARG A 560 2.33 3.68 11.38
CA ARG A 560 1.15 4.52 11.18
C ARG A 560 -0.08 3.80 11.72
N SER A 561 -0.85 4.49 12.55
CA SER A 561 -2.10 3.94 13.07
C SER A 561 -3.14 3.87 11.96
N LEU A 562 -3.88 2.75 11.91
CA LEU A 562 -5.04 2.63 11.03
C LEU A 562 -6.14 3.60 11.46
N ASP A 563 -7.00 3.99 10.52
CA ASP A 563 -8.24 4.71 10.83
C ASP A 563 -9.05 3.96 11.90
N GLU A 564 -9.47 4.66 12.95
CA GLU A 564 -10.17 4.08 14.11
C GLU A 564 -11.40 3.27 13.69
N LYS A 565 -12.18 3.76 12.72
CA LYS A 565 -13.38 3.03 12.26
C LYS A 565 -13.03 1.77 11.50
N ALA A 566 -11.92 1.79 10.74
CA ALA A 566 -11.43 0.60 10.06
C ALA A 566 -10.96 -0.45 11.08
N LEU A 567 -10.25 -0.03 12.13
CA LEU A 567 -9.81 -0.93 13.21
C LEU A 567 -10.99 -1.46 14.01
N ASP A 568 -11.94 -0.60 14.42
CA ASP A 568 -13.14 -1.01 15.13
C ASP A 568 -13.94 -2.03 14.34
N LYS A 569 -14.07 -1.84 13.02
CA LYS A 569 -14.76 -2.80 12.15
C LYS A 569 -14.06 -4.17 12.13
N MET A 570 -12.74 -4.22 12.14
CA MET A 570 -11.97 -5.48 12.24
C MET A 570 -12.15 -6.13 13.62
N ILE A 571 -12.11 -5.34 14.69
CA ILE A 571 -12.29 -5.86 16.06
C ILE A 571 -13.72 -6.39 16.23
N ASP A 572 -14.72 -5.69 15.70
CA ASP A 572 -16.12 -6.06 15.82
C ASP A 572 -16.47 -7.31 15.01
N SER A 573 -15.86 -7.55 13.85
CA SER A 573 -16.04 -8.81 13.12
C SER A 573 -15.55 -10.01 13.95
N VAL A 574 -14.41 -9.88 14.65
CA VAL A 574 -13.95 -10.90 15.61
C VAL A 574 -14.88 -10.98 16.83
N ARG A 575 -15.34 -9.83 17.35
CA ARG A 575 -16.14 -9.73 18.58
C ARG A 575 -17.45 -10.49 18.49
N CYS A 576 -18.08 -10.47 17.31
CA CYS A 576 -19.30 -11.23 17.01
C CYS A 576 -19.12 -12.74 17.23
N GLN A 577 -17.89 -13.25 17.12
CA GLN A 577 -17.57 -14.67 17.26
C GLN A 577 -16.83 -15.00 18.57
N SER A 578 -15.93 -14.12 19.04
CA SER A 578 -15.17 -14.29 20.29
C SER A 578 -14.75 -12.96 20.93
N LYS A 579 -15.37 -12.64 22.07
CA LYS A 579 -15.03 -11.45 22.87
C LYS A 579 -13.56 -11.45 23.34
N HIS A 580 -13.05 -12.61 23.77
CA HIS A 580 -11.67 -12.74 24.24
C HIS A 580 -10.65 -12.42 23.14
N ARG A 581 -10.87 -12.94 21.93
CA ARG A 581 -9.97 -12.69 20.80
C ARG A 581 -10.08 -11.26 20.28
N ALA A 582 -11.26 -10.65 20.33
CA ALA A 582 -11.42 -9.24 20.01
C ALA A 582 -10.65 -8.33 20.99
N ILE A 583 -10.65 -8.66 22.29
CA ILE A 583 -9.81 -7.96 23.29
C ILE A 583 -8.33 -8.15 22.94
N LYS A 584 -7.90 -9.39 22.68
CA LYS A 584 -6.50 -9.68 22.30
C LYS A 584 -6.07 -8.89 21.05
N LEU A 585 -6.89 -8.86 20.00
CA LEU A 585 -6.61 -8.07 18.79
C LEU A 585 -6.51 -6.57 19.10
N SER A 586 -7.41 -6.07 19.95
CA SER A 586 -7.37 -4.67 20.39
C SER A 586 -6.07 -4.36 21.15
N ASP A 587 -5.68 -5.19 22.11
CA ASP A 587 -4.45 -4.99 22.89
C ASP A 587 -3.19 -5.07 22.00
N LEU A 588 -3.16 -6.02 21.06
CA LEU A 588 -2.09 -6.12 20.06
C LEU A 588 -2.00 -4.85 19.21
N ALA A 589 -3.13 -4.35 18.70
CA ALA A 589 -3.16 -3.16 17.87
C ALA A 589 -2.72 -1.89 18.60
N HIS A 590 -3.10 -1.74 19.88
CA HIS A 590 -2.73 -0.56 20.69
C HIS A 590 -1.31 -0.62 21.26
N SER A 591 -0.70 -1.81 21.31
CA SER A 591 0.69 -1.98 21.76
C SER A 591 1.71 -1.77 20.64
N LEU A 592 1.29 -1.83 19.38
CA LEU A 592 2.15 -1.63 18.23
C LEU A 592 2.79 -0.23 18.21
N VAL A 593 4.12 -0.16 18.11
CA VAL A 593 4.88 1.11 18.17
C VAL A 593 5.80 1.34 16.97
N GLY A 594 6.28 0.27 16.35
CA GLY A 594 7.25 0.36 15.27
C GLY A 594 7.16 -0.81 14.32
N TYR A 595 7.68 -0.61 13.12
CA TYR A 595 7.93 -1.67 12.15
C TYR A 595 9.36 -1.55 11.65
N GLY A 596 9.89 -2.65 11.13
CA GLY A 596 11.14 -2.63 10.39
C GLY A 596 11.15 -3.67 9.29
N GLU A 597 12.22 -3.64 8.51
CA GLU A 597 12.44 -4.51 7.37
C GLU A 597 13.85 -5.06 7.44
N MET A 598 13.99 -6.36 7.23
CA MET A 598 15.28 -7.01 7.03
C MET A 598 15.57 -7.11 5.54
N ILE A 599 16.72 -6.60 5.14
CA ILE A 599 17.20 -6.55 3.76
C ILE A 599 18.51 -7.33 3.70
N ASP A 600 18.57 -8.35 2.84
CA ASP A 600 19.81 -9.09 2.62
C ASP A 600 20.77 -8.26 1.75
N ILE A 601 21.87 -7.82 2.36
CA ILE A 601 22.93 -7.02 1.73
C ILE A 601 24.22 -7.83 1.53
N THR A 602 24.16 -9.15 1.68
CA THR A 602 25.33 -10.06 1.59
C THR A 602 26.06 -9.91 0.24
N GLY A 603 25.31 -9.83 -0.86
CA GLY A 603 25.86 -9.66 -2.20
C GLY A 603 26.55 -8.31 -2.39
N GLU A 604 25.91 -7.23 -1.94
CA GLU A 604 26.44 -5.86 -2.01
C GLU A 604 27.73 -5.73 -1.21
N TRP A 605 27.75 -6.29 0.00
CA TRP A 605 28.92 -6.32 0.86
C TRP A 605 30.09 -7.10 0.21
N THR A 606 29.81 -8.26 -0.38
CA THR A 606 30.83 -9.09 -1.06
C THR A 606 31.45 -8.34 -2.25
N LEU A 607 30.64 -7.64 -3.04
CA LEU A 607 31.08 -6.84 -4.19
C LEU A 607 31.97 -5.66 -3.76
N LEU A 608 31.57 -4.90 -2.74
CA LEU A 608 32.36 -3.78 -2.22
C LEU A 608 33.76 -4.20 -1.77
N ARG A 609 33.90 -5.39 -1.18
CA ARG A 609 35.19 -5.96 -0.78
C ARG A 609 36.04 -6.44 -1.93
N ALA A 610 35.44 -6.98 -2.98
CA ALA A 610 36.17 -7.36 -4.18
C ALA A 610 36.83 -6.14 -4.85
N VAL A 611 36.14 -5.00 -4.87
CA VAL A 611 36.66 -3.74 -5.43
C VAL A 611 37.73 -3.11 -4.53
N GLY A 612 37.55 -3.11 -3.21
CA GLY A 612 38.52 -2.55 -2.25
C GLY A 612 39.83 -3.35 -2.11
N ARG A 613 39.90 -4.59 -2.61
CA ARG A 613 41.15 -5.39 -2.67
C ARG A 613 41.90 -5.25 -4.00
N ALA A 614 41.31 -4.63 -5.01
CA ALA A 614 41.87 -4.48 -6.35
C ALA A 614 42.51 -3.10 -6.61
N GLY A 615 42.41 -2.16 -5.65
CA GLY A 615 43.16 -0.91 -5.60
C GLY A 615 44.13 -0.95 -4.43
#